data_AF-A0A962YN45-F1
#
_entry.id   AF-A0A962YN45-F1
#
_cell.length_a   1.000
_cell.length_b   1.000
_cell.length_c   1.000
_cell.angle_alpha   90.00
_cell.angle_beta   90.00
_cell.angle_gamma   90.00
#
_symmetry.space_group_name_H-M   'P 1'
#
loop_
_entity.id
_entity.type
_entity.pdbx_description
1 polymer ?
#
loop_
_entity_poly.entity_id
_entity_poly.type
_entity_poly.pdbx_seq_one_letter_code
_entity_poly.pdbx_strand_id
1 'polypeptide(L)'
;QSVAVRMMVQRERERMAFKSGSWWDLKASAEKDRVRFDAALTSLGGRTIASGRDFDETTGALKTGKNVLLLDEAESRALATRLAGCELVVDDVDRKESQRSPYPPFTTSTLQQESNRKLGFSASQTMQIAQKLYESGHITYMRTDSVGLAKEAIDDIRGLIVERYGKASLPAQPNVYKTTAKNAQEAHEGIRPTSIRRTPESLQRFLSDEQYKLYSLIWKRTIASQMEPAVYDQLAVDLVPAQRAEAGRFRASGSTLVSPGFIAVYLEGRDDDGDDNNEVKLPAVHEGDILSL
;
A
#
# COMPACT_ATOMS: atom_id res chain seq x y z
N GLN A 1 11.75 -28.83 -3.42
CA GLN A 1 12.91 -27.92 -3.28
C GLN A 1 13.45 -27.41 -4.64
N SER A 2 13.55 -28.25 -5.68
CA SER A 2 14.04 -27.83 -7.02
C SER A 2 13.27 -26.67 -7.68
N VAL A 3 11.94 -26.60 -7.54
CA VAL A 3 11.13 -25.52 -8.16
C VAL A 3 11.36 -24.16 -7.51
N ALA A 4 11.45 -24.08 -6.17
CA ALA A 4 11.72 -22.84 -5.46
C ALA A 4 13.12 -22.30 -5.78
N VAL A 5 14.13 -23.18 -5.77
CA VAL A 5 15.50 -22.83 -6.19
C VAL A 5 15.51 -22.36 -7.65
N ARG A 6 14.77 -23.04 -8.54
CA ARG A 6 14.62 -22.60 -9.94
C ARG A 6 14.01 -21.21 -10.06
N MET A 7 13.00 -20.87 -9.26
CA MET A 7 12.41 -19.52 -9.26
C MET A 7 13.41 -18.45 -8.83
N MET A 8 14.22 -18.73 -7.80
CA MET A 8 15.32 -17.83 -7.39
C MET A 8 16.36 -17.65 -8.50
N VAL A 9 16.81 -18.76 -9.10
CA VAL A 9 17.77 -18.74 -10.21
C VAL A 9 17.19 -18.01 -11.43
N GLN A 10 15.91 -18.18 -11.72
CA GLN A 10 15.24 -17.47 -12.81
C GLN A 10 15.21 -15.97 -12.55
N ARG A 11 14.84 -15.54 -11.33
CA ARG A 11 14.85 -14.13 -10.94
C ARG A 11 16.25 -13.52 -11.03
N GLU A 12 17.28 -14.28 -10.66
CA GLU A 12 18.66 -13.82 -10.80
C GLU A 12 19.10 -13.72 -12.27
N ARG A 13 18.70 -14.67 -13.11
CA ARG A 13 18.94 -14.60 -14.56
C ARG A 13 18.25 -13.39 -15.19
N GLU A 14 17.02 -13.06 -14.78
CA GLU A 14 16.32 -11.85 -15.20
C GLU A 14 17.12 -10.59 -14.80
N ARG A 15 17.62 -10.53 -13.56
CA ARG A 15 18.47 -9.42 -13.09
C ARG A 15 19.78 -9.31 -13.89
N MET A 16 20.42 -10.43 -14.21
CA MET A 16 21.65 -10.45 -15.02
C MET A 16 21.41 -10.04 -16.48
N ALA A 17 20.24 -10.38 -17.03
CA ALA A 17 19.85 -10.03 -18.40
C ALA A 17 19.31 -8.59 -18.51
N PHE A 18 18.89 -7.99 -17.39
CA PHE A 18 18.33 -6.65 -17.32
C PHE A 18 19.26 -5.60 -17.96
N LYS A 19 18.69 -4.76 -18.82
CA LYS A 19 19.37 -3.62 -19.43
C LYS A 19 18.71 -2.33 -18.94
N SER A 20 19.50 -1.52 -18.24
CA SER A 20 19.04 -0.23 -17.72
C SER A 20 18.84 0.78 -18.85
N GLY A 21 17.69 1.46 -18.84
CA GLY A 21 17.47 2.69 -19.60
C GLY A 21 17.60 3.91 -18.71
N SER A 22 18.15 5.00 -19.24
CA SER A 22 18.26 6.28 -18.54
C SER A 22 17.19 7.25 -19.02
N TRP A 23 16.60 7.99 -18.09
CA TRP A 23 15.64 9.04 -18.35
C TRP A 23 15.81 10.15 -17.31
N TRP A 24 15.36 11.34 -17.68
CA TRP A 24 15.31 12.48 -16.78
C TRP A 24 13.88 13.02 -16.70
N ASP A 25 13.55 13.61 -15.55
CA ASP A 25 12.35 14.40 -15.34
C ASP A 25 12.70 15.76 -14.75
N LEU A 26 11.65 16.52 -14.46
CA LEU A 26 11.75 17.80 -13.79
C LEU A 26 10.70 17.85 -12.70
N LYS A 27 11.10 18.33 -11.52
CA LYS A 27 10.19 18.68 -10.43
C LYS A 27 10.21 20.18 -10.22
N ALA A 28 9.03 20.78 -10.14
CA ALA A 28 8.82 22.15 -9.72
C ALA A 28 8.51 22.17 -8.23
N SER A 29 9.18 23.01 -7.45
CA SER A 29 8.83 23.24 -6.04
C SER A 29 7.91 24.45 -5.98
N ALA A 30 6.60 24.21 -5.92
CA ALA A 30 5.61 25.27 -5.87
C ALA A 30 5.34 25.69 -4.41
N GLU A 31 5.01 26.97 -4.19
CA GLU A 31 4.63 27.48 -2.87
C GLU A 31 3.26 28.18 -2.91
N LYS A 32 2.41 27.85 -1.94
CA LYS A 32 1.14 28.55 -1.64
C LYS A 32 1.05 28.76 -0.13
N ASP A 33 0.76 29.98 0.30
CA ASP A 33 0.58 30.32 1.72
C ASP A 33 1.73 29.83 2.63
N ARG A 34 2.99 29.92 2.15
CA ARG A 34 4.21 29.42 2.81
C ARG A 34 4.31 27.89 2.96
N VAL A 35 3.44 27.15 2.29
CA VAL A 35 3.50 25.69 2.19
C VAL A 35 4.10 25.33 0.83
N ARG A 36 5.26 24.68 0.85
CA ARG A 36 5.93 24.17 -0.34
C ARG A 36 5.49 22.75 -0.65
N PHE A 37 5.34 22.47 -1.93
CA PHE A 37 5.06 21.13 -2.43
C PHE A 37 5.68 20.92 -3.80
N ASP A 38 6.05 19.67 -4.09
CA ASP A 38 6.66 19.33 -5.37
C ASP A 38 5.61 18.86 -6.38
N ALA A 39 5.74 19.33 -7.62
CA ALA A 39 4.96 18.89 -8.77
C ALA A 39 5.91 18.32 -9.83
N ALA A 40 5.67 17.09 -10.28
CA ALA A 40 6.49 16.45 -11.30
C ALA A 40 5.98 16.78 -12.70
N LEU A 41 6.90 17.00 -13.65
CA LEU A 41 6.57 17.20 -15.06
C LEU A 41 5.96 15.92 -15.64
N THR A 42 4.71 16.00 -16.10
CA THR A 42 3.97 14.86 -16.65
C THR A 42 3.93 14.89 -18.17
N SER A 43 3.94 16.07 -18.79
CA SER A 43 3.98 16.20 -20.25
C SER A 43 4.67 17.46 -20.72
N LEU A 44 5.19 17.42 -21.93
CA LEU A 44 5.81 18.54 -22.64
C LEU A 44 5.38 18.53 -24.10
N GLY A 45 4.86 19.64 -24.62
CA GLY A 45 4.37 19.72 -26.00
C GLY A 45 3.28 18.69 -26.32
N GLY A 46 2.43 18.34 -25.35
CA GLY A 46 1.36 17.34 -25.49
C GLY A 46 1.82 15.88 -25.47
N ARG A 47 3.11 15.60 -25.23
CA ARG A 47 3.64 14.23 -25.09
C ARG A 47 3.99 13.94 -23.64
N THR A 48 3.63 12.75 -23.15
CA THR A 48 3.90 12.33 -21.77
C THR A 48 5.40 12.10 -21.56
N ILE A 49 5.96 12.55 -20.44
CA ILE A 49 7.36 12.27 -20.11
C ILE A 49 7.55 10.77 -19.84
N ALA A 50 8.57 10.18 -20.46
CA ALA A 50 8.92 8.79 -20.26
C ALA A 50 9.36 8.54 -18.81
N SER A 51 9.00 7.38 -18.28
CA SER A 51 9.37 6.93 -16.93
C SER A 51 9.87 5.49 -16.97
N GLY A 52 10.36 4.95 -15.86
CA GLY A 52 10.92 3.60 -15.80
C GLY A 52 10.03 2.49 -16.40
N ARG A 53 8.70 2.62 -16.31
CA ARG A 53 7.74 1.64 -16.87
C ARG A 53 7.69 1.61 -18.41
N ASP A 54 8.23 2.64 -19.06
CA ASP A 54 8.21 2.80 -20.50
C ASP A 54 9.40 2.13 -21.20
N PHE A 55 10.37 1.64 -20.43
CA PHE A 55 11.52 0.91 -20.93
C PHE A 55 11.25 -0.59 -20.98
N ASP A 56 11.83 -1.24 -21.99
CA ASP A 56 11.90 -2.68 -22.13
C ASP A 56 13.08 -3.21 -21.31
N GLU A 57 12.82 -4.19 -20.44
CA GLU A 57 13.80 -4.71 -19.48
C GLU A 57 14.93 -5.50 -20.13
N THR A 58 14.75 -5.99 -21.37
CA THR A 58 15.75 -6.81 -22.08
C THR A 58 16.67 -5.99 -22.97
N THR A 59 16.18 -4.85 -23.47
CA THR A 59 16.92 -3.98 -24.40
C THR A 59 17.38 -2.67 -23.76
N GLY A 60 16.71 -2.21 -22.69
CA GLY A 60 16.94 -0.89 -22.10
C GLY A 60 16.44 0.26 -22.97
N ALA A 61 15.75 -0.04 -24.07
CA ALA A 61 15.16 0.94 -24.99
C ALA A 61 13.70 1.22 -24.62
N LEU A 62 13.17 2.33 -25.13
CA LEU A 62 11.74 2.61 -25.01
C LEU A 62 10.89 1.55 -25.73
N LYS A 63 9.81 1.13 -25.08
CA LYS A 63 8.80 0.24 -25.68
C LYS A 63 8.16 0.92 -26.89
N THR A 64 8.03 0.17 -27.99
CA THR A 64 7.41 0.67 -29.22
C THR A 64 5.90 0.91 -29.02
N GLY A 65 5.34 1.85 -29.79
CA GLY A 65 3.90 2.16 -29.78
C GLY A 65 3.43 3.09 -28.66
N LYS A 66 4.31 3.57 -27.78
CA LYS A 66 3.98 4.58 -26.77
C LYS A 66 4.30 5.99 -27.26
N ASN A 67 3.35 6.92 -27.12
CA ASN A 67 3.59 8.34 -27.37
C ASN A 67 4.21 9.02 -26.13
N VAL A 68 5.46 8.67 -25.83
CA VAL A 68 6.23 9.27 -24.73
C VAL A 68 7.41 10.09 -25.26
N LEU A 69 7.78 11.13 -24.52
CA LEU A 69 8.96 11.94 -24.73
C LEU A 69 10.05 11.51 -23.75
N LEU A 70 11.17 11.02 -24.28
CA LEU A 70 12.36 10.78 -23.48
C LEU A 70 13.11 12.10 -23.35
N LEU A 71 13.35 12.54 -22.12
CA LEU A 71 14.24 13.66 -21.85
C LEU A 71 15.60 13.14 -21.40
N ASP A 72 16.65 13.76 -21.92
CA ASP A 72 18.00 13.62 -21.39
C ASP A 72 18.36 14.70 -20.36
N GLU A 73 19.58 14.64 -19.84
CA GLU A 73 20.07 15.58 -18.84
C GLU A 73 20.13 17.02 -19.37
N ALA A 74 20.62 17.21 -20.60
CA ALA A 74 20.80 18.53 -21.19
C ALA A 74 19.45 19.19 -21.48
N GLU A 75 18.50 18.44 -22.03
CA GLU A 75 17.13 18.88 -22.29
C GLU A 75 16.43 19.25 -20.98
N SER A 76 16.57 18.43 -19.94
CA SER A 76 15.96 18.68 -18.63
C SER A 76 16.53 19.91 -17.93
N ARG A 77 17.87 20.09 -17.98
CA ARG A 77 18.53 21.30 -17.44
C ARG A 77 18.18 22.56 -18.21
N ALA A 78 18.08 22.48 -19.54
CA ALA A 78 17.66 23.59 -20.37
C ALA A 78 16.20 23.97 -20.07
N LEU A 79 15.32 22.99 -19.91
CA LEU A 79 13.93 23.20 -19.51
C LEU A 79 13.84 23.85 -18.12
N ALA A 80 14.59 23.36 -17.14
CA ALA A 80 14.66 23.93 -15.80
C ALA A 80 15.08 25.41 -15.83
N THR A 81 16.16 25.72 -16.57
CA THR A 81 16.65 27.11 -16.72
C THR A 81 15.60 28.01 -17.37
N ARG A 82 14.87 27.49 -18.36
CA ARG A 82 13.84 28.24 -19.08
C ARG A 82 12.59 28.51 -18.24
N LEU A 83 12.29 27.63 -17.28
CA LEU A 83 11.16 27.76 -16.36
C LEU A 83 11.54 28.45 -15.04
N ALA A 84 12.83 28.64 -14.77
CA ALA A 84 13.29 29.33 -13.57
C ALA A 84 12.71 30.75 -13.50
N GLY A 85 12.08 31.09 -12.37
CA GLY A 85 11.45 32.38 -12.14
C GLY A 85 10.11 32.59 -12.86
N CYS A 86 9.58 31.58 -13.56
CA CYS A 86 8.18 31.60 -14.00
C CYS A 86 7.25 31.40 -12.80
N GLU A 87 5.99 31.80 -12.94
CA GLU A 87 4.92 31.40 -12.03
C GLU A 87 4.19 30.17 -12.61
N LEU A 88 3.67 29.31 -11.74
CA LEU A 88 2.79 28.22 -12.12
C LEU A 88 1.35 28.61 -11.84
N VAL A 89 0.45 28.28 -12.77
CA VAL A 89 -0.99 28.47 -12.62
C VAL A 89 -1.62 27.10 -12.41
N VAL A 90 -2.56 27.01 -11.47
CA VAL A 90 -3.40 25.83 -11.29
C VAL A 90 -4.38 25.72 -12.47
N ASP A 91 -4.19 24.68 -13.28
CA ASP A 91 -5.02 24.39 -14.46
C ASP A 91 -6.25 23.56 -14.09
N ASP A 92 -6.08 22.57 -13.20
CA ASP A 92 -7.13 21.66 -12.76
C ASP A 92 -6.87 21.14 -11.33
N VAL A 93 -7.95 20.87 -10.60
CA VAL A 93 -7.90 20.34 -9.23
C VAL A 93 -8.86 19.15 -9.10
N ASP A 94 -8.32 17.94 -9.14
CA ASP A 94 -9.08 16.71 -8.93
C ASP A 94 -9.07 16.32 -7.44
N ARG A 95 -10.26 16.25 -6.84
CA ARG A 95 -10.48 15.81 -5.46
C ARG A 95 -11.35 14.58 -5.47
N LYS A 96 -10.84 13.49 -4.89
CA LYS A 96 -11.60 12.25 -4.76
C LYS A 96 -11.38 11.61 -3.41
N GLU A 97 -12.46 11.09 -2.86
CA GLU A 97 -12.39 10.17 -1.74
C GLU A 97 -11.95 8.80 -2.28
N SER A 98 -10.98 8.18 -1.61
CA SER A 98 -10.56 6.81 -1.88
C SER A 98 -10.61 5.99 -0.60
N GLN A 99 -10.97 4.72 -0.74
CA GLN A 99 -11.07 3.82 0.40
C GLN A 99 -10.09 2.67 0.26
N ARG A 100 -9.40 2.35 1.35
CA ARG A 100 -8.56 1.16 1.47
C ARG A 100 -9.32 0.14 2.30
N SER A 101 -9.70 -0.97 1.68
CA SER A 101 -10.44 -2.02 2.38
C SER A 101 -9.54 -2.79 3.35
N PRO A 102 -10.09 -3.30 4.46
CA PRO A 102 -9.36 -4.16 5.37
C PRO A 102 -8.95 -5.47 4.71
N TYR A 103 -7.79 -5.95 5.10
CA TYR A 103 -7.28 -7.21 4.60
C TYR A 103 -7.99 -8.43 5.18
N PRO A 104 -8.04 -9.56 4.45
CA PRO A 104 -8.62 -10.80 4.95
C PRO A 104 -7.90 -11.34 6.19
N PRO A 105 -8.56 -12.21 6.96
CA PRO A 105 -7.90 -13.08 7.94
C PRO A 105 -6.72 -13.83 7.33
N PHE A 106 -5.79 -14.27 8.19
CA PHE A 106 -4.58 -14.92 7.72
C PHE A 106 -4.85 -16.29 7.09
N THR A 107 -4.16 -16.55 6.00
CA THR A 107 -3.80 -17.89 5.52
C THR A 107 -2.43 -18.27 6.07
N THR A 108 -1.97 -19.51 5.86
CA THR A 108 -0.60 -19.90 6.21
C THR A 108 0.45 -19.04 5.50
N SER A 109 0.26 -18.75 4.22
CA SER A 109 1.23 -17.97 3.43
C SER A 109 1.31 -16.52 3.90
N THR A 110 0.17 -15.87 4.10
CA THR A 110 0.12 -14.47 4.55
C THR A 110 0.58 -14.32 6.00
N LEU A 111 0.31 -15.30 6.87
CA LEU A 111 0.86 -15.31 8.24
C LEU A 111 2.39 -15.37 8.22
N GLN A 112 2.98 -16.24 7.40
CA GLN A 112 4.44 -16.36 7.29
C GLN A 112 5.08 -15.08 6.75
N GLN A 113 4.49 -14.46 5.73
CA GLN A 113 4.96 -13.20 5.16
C GLN A 113 4.94 -12.08 6.20
N GLU A 114 3.81 -11.88 6.87
CA GLU A 114 3.68 -10.79 7.85
C GLU A 114 4.47 -11.04 9.13
N SER A 115 4.63 -12.29 9.55
CA SER A 115 5.50 -12.63 10.67
C SER A 115 6.97 -12.35 10.35
N ASN A 116 7.39 -12.61 9.12
CA ASN A 116 8.74 -12.25 8.68
C ASN A 116 8.94 -10.73 8.67
N ARG A 117 8.04 -9.99 8.01
CA ARG A 117 8.14 -8.52 7.88
C ARG A 117 8.07 -7.80 9.22
N LYS A 118 7.17 -8.20 10.12
CA LYS A 118 6.89 -7.44 11.35
C LYS A 118 7.61 -7.97 12.57
N LEU A 119 7.91 -9.26 12.62
CA LEU A 119 8.48 -9.92 13.80
C LEU A 119 9.89 -10.47 13.54
N GLY A 120 10.36 -10.46 12.29
CA GLY A 120 11.64 -11.06 11.91
C GLY A 120 11.65 -12.59 11.94
N PHE A 121 10.48 -13.24 12.05
CA PHE A 121 10.41 -14.69 12.16
C PHE A 121 10.61 -15.36 10.80
N SER A 122 11.40 -16.44 10.78
CA SER A 122 11.43 -17.31 9.60
C SER A 122 10.09 -18.04 9.41
N ALA A 123 9.83 -18.55 8.21
CA ALA A 123 8.64 -19.37 7.96
C ALA A 123 8.59 -20.60 8.90
N SER A 124 9.72 -21.27 9.13
CA SER A 124 9.81 -22.42 10.04
C SER A 124 9.47 -22.04 11.49
N GLN A 125 10.09 -20.97 12.00
CA GLN A 125 9.84 -20.46 13.36
C GLN A 125 8.37 -20.05 13.54
N THR A 126 7.80 -19.33 12.57
CA THR A 126 6.38 -18.95 12.57
C THR A 126 5.48 -20.17 12.72
N MET A 127 5.74 -21.24 11.95
CA MET A 127 4.92 -22.45 12.01
C MET A 127 5.09 -23.22 13.31
N GLN A 128 6.29 -23.25 13.90
CA GLN A 128 6.53 -23.87 15.21
C GLN A 128 5.78 -23.14 16.33
N ILE A 129 5.78 -21.81 16.32
CA ILE A 129 5.05 -21.01 17.31
C ILE A 129 3.54 -21.16 17.11
N ALA A 130 3.06 -21.09 15.86
CA ALA A 130 1.64 -21.27 15.53
C ALA A 130 1.12 -22.66 15.92
N GLN A 131 1.93 -23.72 15.73
CA GLN A 131 1.60 -25.07 16.19
C GLN A 131 1.34 -25.09 17.71
N LYS A 132 2.24 -24.49 18.50
CA LYS A 132 2.06 -24.41 19.96
C LYS A 132 0.82 -23.62 20.36
N LEU A 133 0.53 -22.51 19.66
CA LEU A 133 -0.69 -21.71 19.89
C LEU A 133 -1.96 -22.49 19.54
N TYR A 134 -1.92 -23.32 18.49
CA TYR A 134 -3.03 -24.19 18.11
C TYR A 134 -3.26 -25.31 19.13
N GLU A 135 -2.19 -26.01 19.55
CA GLU A 135 -2.26 -27.11 20.53
C GLU A 135 -2.73 -26.65 21.91
N SER A 136 -2.41 -25.41 22.29
CA SER A 136 -2.93 -24.76 23.51
C SER A 136 -4.33 -24.14 23.34
N GLY A 137 -4.93 -24.27 22.16
CA GLY A 137 -6.30 -23.83 21.88
C GLY A 137 -6.47 -22.32 21.79
N HIS A 138 -5.42 -21.57 21.46
CA HIS A 138 -5.48 -20.11 21.28
C HIS A 138 -5.88 -19.67 19.87
N ILE A 139 -5.49 -20.41 18.83
CA ILE A 139 -5.80 -20.10 17.42
C ILE A 139 -6.42 -21.30 16.69
N THR A 140 -7.08 -21.03 15.57
CA THR A 140 -7.55 -22.06 14.62
C THR A 140 -6.36 -22.75 13.92
N TYR A 141 -6.65 -23.80 13.16
CA TYR A 141 -5.61 -24.58 12.49
C TYR A 141 -4.78 -23.74 11.52
N MET A 142 -3.47 -23.67 11.76
CA MET A 142 -2.54 -22.76 11.09
C MET A 142 -2.10 -23.19 9.69
N ARG A 143 -2.52 -24.38 9.23
CA ARG A 143 -2.27 -24.88 7.86
C ARG A 143 -3.56 -24.81 7.05
N THR A 144 -3.82 -23.62 6.51
CA THR A 144 -5.06 -23.28 5.79
C THR A 144 -4.73 -22.31 4.67
N ASP A 145 -5.37 -22.50 3.53
CA ASP A 145 -5.42 -21.54 2.44
C ASP A 145 -6.73 -20.74 2.42
N SER A 146 -7.61 -20.99 3.39
CA SER A 146 -8.88 -20.29 3.53
C SER A 146 -8.73 -18.94 4.20
N VAL A 147 -9.53 -17.99 3.76
CA VAL A 147 -9.71 -16.67 4.39
C VAL A 147 -11.11 -16.53 5.03
N GLY A 148 -11.96 -17.55 4.87
CA GLY A 148 -13.32 -17.55 5.39
C GLY A 148 -13.35 -17.70 6.92
N LEU A 149 -14.35 -17.11 7.56
CA LEU A 149 -14.61 -17.26 8.99
C LEU A 149 -16.01 -17.84 9.19
N ALA A 150 -16.20 -18.65 10.24
CA ALA A 150 -17.53 -19.08 10.64
C ALA A 150 -18.40 -17.88 11.04
N LYS A 151 -19.71 -18.01 10.84
CA LYS A 151 -20.67 -16.94 11.12
C LYS A 151 -20.63 -16.52 12.59
N GLU A 152 -20.57 -17.49 13.50
CA GLU A 152 -20.49 -17.25 14.94
C GLU A 152 -19.23 -16.44 15.31
N ALA A 153 -18.11 -16.73 14.65
CA ALA A 153 -16.87 -15.99 14.86
C ALA A 153 -16.97 -14.55 14.35
N ILE A 154 -17.60 -14.34 13.20
CA ILE A 154 -17.86 -13.00 12.65
C ILE A 154 -18.73 -12.20 13.63
N ASP A 155 -19.82 -12.78 14.13
CA ASP A 155 -20.72 -12.10 15.07
C ASP A 155 -19.99 -11.71 16.37
N ASP A 156 -19.18 -12.61 16.93
CA ASP A 156 -18.34 -12.34 18.10
C ASP A 156 -17.31 -11.23 17.87
N ILE A 157 -16.62 -11.25 16.72
CA ILE A 157 -15.63 -10.23 16.33
C ILE A 157 -16.32 -8.87 16.22
N ARG A 158 -17.45 -8.81 15.52
CA ARG A 158 -18.23 -7.58 15.32
C ARG A 158 -18.73 -7.02 16.65
N GLY A 159 -19.19 -7.87 17.56
CA GLY A 159 -19.56 -7.48 18.92
C GLY A 159 -18.40 -6.84 19.67
N LEU A 160 -17.22 -7.48 19.67
CA LEU A 160 -16.03 -6.94 20.33
C LEU A 160 -15.53 -5.63 19.70
N ILE A 161 -15.69 -5.45 18.38
CA ILE A 161 -15.35 -4.18 17.71
C ILE A 161 -16.18 -3.04 18.27
N VAL A 162 -17.49 -3.24 18.43
CA VAL A 162 -18.38 -2.20 19.02
C VAL A 162 -17.99 -1.91 20.46
N GLU A 163 -17.72 -2.94 21.25
CA GLU A 163 -17.32 -2.81 22.66
C GLU A 163 -16.00 -2.02 22.83
N ARG A 164 -14.99 -2.27 21.98
CA ARG A 164 -13.64 -1.71 22.13
C ARG A 164 -13.39 -0.44 21.32
N TYR A 165 -13.95 -0.33 20.13
CA TYR A 165 -13.64 0.73 19.16
C TYR A 165 -14.88 1.56 18.77
N GLY A 166 -16.04 1.24 19.34
CA GLY A 166 -17.28 1.95 19.08
C GLY A 166 -17.96 1.56 17.76
N LYS A 167 -19.24 1.93 17.65
CA LYS A 167 -20.09 1.57 16.50
C LYS A 167 -19.61 2.14 15.16
N ALA A 168 -18.95 3.30 15.17
CA ALA A 168 -18.42 3.94 13.97
C ALA A 168 -17.25 3.16 13.33
N SER A 169 -16.66 2.22 14.06
CA SER A 169 -15.56 1.38 13.56
C SER A 169 -16.05 0.08 12.89
N LEU A 170 -17.36 -0.16 12.88
CA LEU A 170 -17.98 -1.40 12.42
C LEU A 170 -18.79 -1.17 11.11
N PRO A 171 -18.45 -1.88 10.01
CA PRO A 171 -19.23 -1.86 8.78
C PRO A 171 -20.67 -2.30 9.00
N ALA A 172 -21.59 -1.66 8.28
CA ALA A 172 -23.02 -1.97 8.32
C ALA A 172 -23.31 -3.45 8.01
N GLN A 173 -22.57 -4.03 7.05
CA GLN A 173 -22.63 -5.45 6.70
C GLN A 173 -21.31 -6.15 7.03
N PRO A 174 -21.31 -7.45 7.38
CA PRO A 174 -20.08 -8.19 7.59
C PRO A 174 -19.20 -8.23 6.34
N ASN A 175 -17.88 -8.11 6.54
CA ASN A 175 -16.93 -8.29 5.44
C ASN A 175 -16.81 -9.78 5.13
N VAL A 176 -17.15 -10.19 3.90
CA VAL A 176 -17.09 -11.59 3.46
C VAL A 176 -15.93 -11.77 2.50
N TYR A 177 -14.96 -12.60 2.90
CA TYR A 177 -13.80 -12.93 2.09
C TYR A 177 -13.99 -14.32 1.46
N LYS A 178 -13.71 -14.42 0.16
CA LYS A 178 -13.83 -15.67 -0.61
C LYS A 178 -12.45 -16.24 -0.90
N THR A 179 -12.26 -17.52 -0.59
CA THR A 179 -11.06 -18.27 -0.94
C THR A 179 -11.04 -18.53 -2.45
N THR A 180 -9.97 -18.13 -3.13
CA THR A 180 -9.83 -18.26 -4.60
C THR A 180 -8.93 -19.41 -5.03
N ALA A 181 -8.31 -20.12 -4.08
CA ALA A 181 -7.40 -21.23 -4.36
C ALA A 181 -8.17 -22.46 -4.89
N LYS A 182 -7.79 -22.93 -6.09
CA LYS A 182 -8.46 -24.02 -6.83
C LYS A 182 -8.49 -25.38 -6.11
N ASN A 183 -7.62 -25.58 -5.11
CA ASN A 183 -7.52 -26.82 -4.34
C ASN A 183 -7.81 -26.60 -2.84
N ALA A 184 -8.44 -25.47 -2.49
CA ALA A 184 -8.76 -25.19 -1.10
C ALA A 184 -9.67 -26.28 -0.54
N GLN A 185 -9.26 -26.86 0.57
CA GLN A 185 -10.15 -27.69 1.36
C GLN A 185 -11.18 -26.73 1.99
N GLU A 186 -12.37 -26.62 1.39
CA GLU A 186 -13.44 -25.67 1.74
C GLU A 186 -13.96 -25.78 3.19
N ALA A 187 -13.50 -26.77 3.96
CA ALA A 187 -13.90 -27.01 5.34
C ALA A 187 -13.05 -26.27 6.40
N HIS A 188 -12.03 -25.51 6.01
CA HIS A 188 -11.17 -24.80 6.98
C HIS A 188 -11.48 -23.30 7.03
N GLU A 189 -11.35 -22.74 8.23
CA GLU A 189 -11.39 -21.30 8.45
C GLU A 189 -10.00 -20.67 8.24
N GLY A 190 -9.97 -19.34 8.11
CA GLY A 190 -8.74 -18.57 8.24
C GLY A 190 -8.13 -18.68 9.64
N ILE A 191 -6.84 -18.37 9.74
CA ILE A 191 -6.09 -18.37 10.99
C ILE A 191 -6.55 -17.16 11.81
N ARG A 192 -7.26 -17.45 12.90
CA ARG A 192 -7.82 -16.46 13.84
C ARG A 192 -7.74 -16.98 15.28
N PRO A 193 -7.94 -16.14 16.30
CA PRO A 193 -8.18 -16.62 17.65
C PRO A 193 -9.38 -17.57 17.71
N THR A 194 -9.29 -18.63 18.50
CA THR A 194 -10.42 -19.53 18.77
C THR A 194 -11.56 -18.78 19.46
N SER A 195 -11.22 -17.84 20.35
CA SER A 195 -12.12 -16.85 20.92
C SER A 195 -11.48 -15.46 20.82
N ILE A 196 -12.19 -14.53 20.18
CA ILE A 196 -11.70 -13.16 20.00
C ILE A 196 -11.62 -12.38 21.32
N ARG A 197 -12.38 -12.79 22.34
CA ARG A 197 -12.40 -12.17 23.68
C ARG A 197 -11.16 -12.47 24.52
N ARG A 198 -10.36 -13.48 24.14
CA ARG A 198 -9.03 -13.70 24.72
C ARG A 198 -8.06 -12.66 24.15
N THR A 199 -8.11 -11.43 24.66
CA THR A 199 -7.30 -10.35 24.08
C THR A 199 -5.82 -10.59 24.35
N PRO A 200 -4.90 -10.05 23.53
CA PRO A 200 -3.47 -10.24 23.75
C PRO A 200 -3.05 -9.90 25.18
N GLU A 201 -3.53 -8.78 25.72
CA GLU A 201 -3.24 -8.34 27.08
C GLU A 201 -3.62 -9.40 28.14
N SER A 202 -4.74 -10.10 27.94
CA SER A 202 -5.20 -11.16 28.86
C SER A 202 -4.32 -12.42 28.82
N LEU A 203 -3.64 -12.66 27.69
CA LEU A 203 -2.81 -13.85 27.49
C LEU A 203 -1.32 -13.60 27.75
N GLN A 204 -0.89 -12.35 27.90
CA GLN A 204 0.53 -11.98 27.98
C GLN A 204 1.32 -12.76 29.05
N ARG A 205 0.71 -13.06 30.20
CA ARG A 205 1.36 -13.81 31.30
C ARG A 205 1.43 -15.33 31.07
N PHE A 206 0.68 -15.85 30.10
CA PHE A 206 0.55 -17.29 29.83
C PHE A 206 1.31 -17.71 28.57
N LEU A 207 1.80 -16.75 27.79
CA LEU A 207 2.50 -16.98 26.53
C LEU A 207 3.96 -16.59 26.67
N SER A 208 4.85 -17.28 25.95
CA SER A 208 6.19 -16.74 25.72
C SER A 208 6.14 -15.46 24.89
N ASP A 209 7.19 -14.66 24.92
CA ASP A 209 7.26 -13.41 24.12
C ASP A 209 6.99 -13.64 22.63
N GLU A 210 7.52 -14.73 22.06
CA GLU A 210 7.31 -15.06 20.65
C GLU A 210 5.87 -15.48 20.35
N GLN A 211 5.27 -16.28 21.25
CA GLN A 211 3.86 -16.68 21.17
C GLN A 211 2.94 -15.47 21.30
N TYR A 212 3.22 -14.58 22.25
CA TYR A 212 2.48 -13.34 22.46
C TYR A 212 2.54 -12.44 21.22
N LYS A 213 3.72 -12.25 20.63
CA LYS A 213 3.90 -11.46 19.41
C LYS A 213 3.09 -12.03 18.23
N LEU A 214 3.20 -13.34 17.98
CA LEU A 214 2.48 -13.98 16.88
C LEU A 214 0.97 -13.98 17.12
N TYR A 215 0.52 -14.28 18.35
CA TYR A 215 -0.88 -14.21 18.73
C TYR A 215 -1.46 -12.81 18.56
N SER A 216 -0.73 -11.79 19.02
CA SER A 216 -1.11 -10.39 18.86
C SER A 216 -1.28 -10.00 17.40
N LEU A 217 -0.39 -10.48 16.53
CA LEU A 217 -0.47 -10.24 15.09
C LEU A 217 -1.75 -10.86 14.49
N ILE A 218 -2.00 -12.14 14.80
CA ILE A 218 -3.20 -12.87 14.37
C ILE A 218 -4.48 -12.19 14.88
N TRP A 219 -4.51 -11.80 16.15
CA TRP A 219 -5.64 -11.14 16.78
C TRP A 219 -5.95 -9.80 16.11
N LYS A 220 -4.94 -8.94 15.90
CA LYS A 220 -5.11 -7.63 15.25
C LYS A 220 -5.61 -7.77 13.82
N ARG A 221 -5.05 -8.71 13.03
CA ARG A 221 -5.50 -8.98 11.65
C ARG A 221 -6.95 -9.45 11.61
N THR A 222 -7.34 -10.30 12.56
CA THR A 222 -8.71 -10.82 12.65
C THR A 222 -9.71 -9.70 12.95
N ILE A 223 -9.44 -8.86 13.96
CA ILE A 223 -10.27 -7.69 14.27
C ILE A 223 -10.37 -6.76 13.07
N ALA A 224 -9.23 -6.35 12.53
CA ALA A 224 -9.16 -5.41 11.42
C ALA A 224 -9.96 -5.88 10.20
N SER A 225 -9.98 -7.18 9.91
CA SER A 225 -10.75 -7.75 8.78
C SER A 225 -12.25 -7.46 8.82
N GLN A 226 -12.81 -7.13 9.99
CA GLN A 226 -14.24 -6.82 10.16
C GLN A 226 -14.48 -5.35 10.54
N MET A 227 -13.48 -4.47 10.41
CA MET A 227 -13.61 -3.03 10.67
C MET A 227 -13.92 -2.22 9.41
N GLU A 228 -14.28 -0.96 9.59
CA GLU A 228 -14.48 0.00 8.48
C GLU A 228 -13.19 0.19 7.65
N PRO A 229 -13.32 0.45 6.34
CA PRO A 229 -12.20 0.87 5.50
C PRO A 229 -11.52 2.11 6.05
N ALA A 230 -10.23 2.26 5.74
CA ALA A 230 -9.58 3.55 5.87
C ALA A 230 -10.00 4.45 4.71
N VAL A 231 -10.33 5.70 5.00
CA VAL A 231 -10.77 6.71 4.02
C VAL A 231 -9.69 7.75 3.86
N TYR A 232 -9.35 8.07 2.62
CA TYR A 232 -8.35 9.06 2.25
C TYR A 232 -8.94 10.08 1.29
N ASP A 233 -8.64 11.35 1.54
CA ASP A 233 -8.84 12.41 0.56
C ASP A 233 -7.60 12.48 -0.33
N GLN A 234 -7.79 12.18 -1.62
CA GLN A 234 -6.77 12.32 -2.64
C GLN A 234 -6.98 13.62 -3.39
N LEU A 235 -5.89 14.37 -3.53
CA LEU A 235 -5.85 15.65 -4.23
C LEU A 235 -4.79 15.56 -5.32
N ALA A 236 -5.19 15.74 -6.58
CA ALA A 236 -4.29 15.94 -7.70
C ALA A 236 -4.43 17.38 -8.19
N VAL A 237 -3.29 18.06 -8.33
CA VAL A 237 -3.22 19.44 -8.79
C VAL A 237 -2.40 19.46 -10.07
N ASP A 238 -3.03 19.84 -11.17
CA ASP A 238 -2.35 20.08 -12.43
C ASP A 238 -1.95 21.54 -12.52
N LEU A 239 -0.68 21.76 -12.89
CA LEU A 239 -0.05 23.07 -12.95
C LEU A 239 0.52 23.30 -14.35
N VAL A 240 0.41 24.53 -14.84
CA VAL A 240 1.00 24.98 -16.11
C VAL A 240 1.79 26.28 -15.92
N PRO A 241 2.91 26.51 -16.63
CA PRO A 241 3.62 27.78 -16.58
C PRO A 241 2.75 28.94 -17.11
N ALA A 242 2.57 30.00 -16.32
CA ALA A 242 1.65 31.11 -16.60
C ALA A 242 1.86 31.77 -17.97
N GLN A 243 3.11 31.87 -18.41
CA GLN A 243 3.51 32.60 -19.61
C GLN A 243 3.76 31.67 -20.81
N ARG A 244 3.69 30.34 -20.61
CA ARG A 244 4.04 29.31 -21.60
C ARG A 244 3.32 27.98 -21.26
N ALA A 245 2.00 27.94 -21.35
CA ALA A 245 1.23 26.75 -20.98
C ALA A 245 1.62 25.50 -21.80
N GLU A 246 2.12 25.70 -23.03
CA GLU A 246 2.65 24.66 -23.91
C GLU A 246 4.03 24.11 -23.47
N ALA A 247 4.73 24.82 -22.57
CA ALA A 247 6.08 24.49 -22.13
C ALA A 247 6.15 23.45 -21.00
N GLY A 248 5.01 22.88 -20.60
CA GLY A 248 4.96 21.69 -19.75
C GLY A 248 3.73 21.65 -18.84
N ARG A 249 3.22 20.45 -18.56
CA ARG A 249 2.24 20.23 -17.49
C ARG A 249 2.92 19.53 -16.33
N PHE A 250 2.71 20.04 -15.13
CA PHE A 250 3.20 19.47 -13.89
C PHE A 250 2.03 18.94 -13.08
N ARG A 251 2.25 17.88 -12.30
CA ARG A 251 1.25 17.33 -11.40
C ARG A 251 1.83 17.15 -10.01
N ALA A 252 1.16 17.71 -9.02
CA ALA A 252 1.33 17.35 -7.63
C ALA A 252 0.22 16.37 -7.23
N SER A 253 0.52 15.41 -6.36
CA SER A 253 -0.46 14.48 -5.83
C SER A 253 -0.28 14.34 -4.33
N GLY A 254 -1.37 14.51 -3.60
CA GLY A 254 -1.45 14.41 -2.17
C GLY A 254 -2.49 13.40 -1.74
N SER A 255 -2.29 12.85 -0.54
CA SER A 255 -3.23 11.95 0.11
C SER A 255 -3.24 12.26 1.59
N THR A 256 -4.41 12.48 2.16
CA THR A 256 -4.60 12.72 3.60
C THR A 256 -5.54 11.67 4.17
N LEU A 257 -5.16 11.04 5.28
CA LEU A 257 -6.04 10.10 5.97
C LEU A 257 -7.17 10.88 6.65
N VAL A 258 -8.40 10.62 6.21
CA VAL A 258 -9.62 11.23 6.77
C VAL A 258 -10.16 10.37 7.91
N SER A 259 -10.22 9.05 7.68
CA SER A 259 -10.65 8.08 8.67
C SER A 259 -9.69 6.91 8.69
N PRO A 260 -9.09 6.56 9.84
CA PRO A 260 -8.13 5.46 9.92
C PRO A 260 -8.77 4.09 9.68
N GLY A 261 -10.06 3.92 9.98
CA GLY A 261 -10.73 2.61 9.89
C GLY A 261 -9.92 1.48 10.53
N PHE A 262 -9.76 0.38 9.81
CA PHE A 262 -8.98 -0.78 10.25
C PHE A 262 -7.47 -0.51 10.51
N ILE A 263 -6.90 0.57 9.93
CA ILE A 263 -5.47 0.91 10.08
C ILE A 263 -5.14 1.28 11.52
N ALA A 264 -6.11 1.77 12.29
CA ALA A 264 -5.95 2.00 13.73
C ALA A 264 -5.55 0.73 14.51
N VAL A 265 -5.86 -0.45 13.98
CA VAL A 265 -5.60 -1.75 14.64
C VAL A 265 -4.53 -2.55 13.90
N TYR A 266 -4.55 -2.55 12.57
CA TYR A 266 -3.64 -3.34 11.76
C TYR A 266 -3.29 -2.65 10.43
N LEU A 267 -2.00 -2.59 10.12
CA LEU A 267 -1.49 -2.20 8.80
C LEU A 267 -0.54 -3.29 8.30
N GLU A 268 -0.74 -3.80 7.08
CA GLU A 268 0.17 -4.79 6.48
C GLU A 268 1.52 -4.16 6.12
N GLY A 269 2.61 -4.91 6.29
CA GLY A 269 3.92 -4.46 5.78
C GLY A 269 4.00 -4.59 4.26
N ARG A 270 4.81 -3.75 3.59
CA ARG A 270 5.12 -3.90 2.17
C ARG A 270 6.59 -4.28 1.99
N ASP A 271 6.88 -5.02 0.91
CA ASP A 271 8.23 -5.50 0.58
C ASP A 271 9.11 -4.42 -0.07
N ASP A 272 8.50 -3.34 -0.58
CA ASP A 272 9.18 -2.19 -1.20
C ASP A 272 8.94 -0.97 -0.32
N ASP A 273 9.99 -0.20 -0.02
CA ASP A 273 9.98 1.07 0.74
C ASP A 273 9.19 2.21 0.04
N GLY A 274 8.30 1.87 -0.90
CA GLY A 274 7.33 2.75 -1.52
C GLY A 274 6.25 3.12 -0.52
N ASP A 275 6.53 4.19 0.22
CA ASP A 275 5.75 4.69 1.34
C ASP A 275 4.40 5.29 0.91
N ASP A 276 3.43 4.44 0.58
CA ASP A 276 2.00 4.82 0.44
C ASP A 276 1.40 5.30 1.77
N ASN A 277 2.14 5.26 2.88
CA ASN A 277 1.68 5.70 4.19
C ASN A 277 2.16 7.11 4.56
N ASN A 278 3.02 7.74 3.75
CA ASN A 278 3.31 9.15 3.95
C ASN A 278 2.11 9.97 3.45
N GLU A 279 1.40 10.57 4.40
CA GLU A 279 0.46 11.65 4.10
C GLU A 279 1.21 12.79 3.41
N VAL A 280 1.08 12.88 2.09
CA VAL A 280 1.53 14.05 1.34
C VAL A 280 0.39 15.05 1.39
N LYS A 281 0.49 16.02 2.30
CA LYS A 281 -0.48 17.11 2.43
C LYS A 281 -0.14 18.21 1.43
N LEU A 282 -1.03 18.45 0.49
CA LEU A 282 -0.98 19.61 -0.39
C LEU A 282 -1.77 20.77 0.26
N PRO A 283 -1.36 22.03 0.03
CA PRO A 283 -2.13 23.18 0.46
C PRO A 283 -3.49 23.26 -0.26
N ALA A 284 -4.43 24.01 0.32
CA ALA A 284 -5.68 24.29 -0.36
C ALA A 284 -5.43 25.19 -1.57
N VAL A 285 -5.75 24.68 -2.75
CA VAL A 285 -5.62 25.39 -4.03
C VAL A 285 -6.94 25.34 -4.80
N HIS A 286 -7.14 26.34 -5.66
CA HIS A 286 -8.26 26.47 -6.57
C HIS A 286 -7.75 26.69 -8.00
N GLU A 287 -8.55 26.31 -8.99
CA GLU A 287 -8.26 26.63 -10.40
C GLU A 287 -8.02 28.13 -10.58
N GLY A 288 -6.97 28.46 -11.35
CA GLY A 288 -6.53 29.83 -11.59
C GLY A 288 -5.62 30.42 -10.51
N ASP A 289 -5.37 29.72 -9.39
CA ASP A 289 -4.37 30.17 -8.41
C ASP A 289 -2.98 30.27 -9.07
N ILE A 290 -2.28 31.37 -8.78
CA ILE A 290 -0.90 31.61 -9.20
C ILE A 290 0.04 31.22 -8.06
N LEU A 291 1.03 30.40 -8.35
CA LEU A 291 1.99 29.82 -7.42
C LEU A 291 3.42 30.23 -7.81
N SER A 292 4.23 30.56 -6.81
CA SER A 292 5.66 30.80 -7.01
C SER A 292 6.42 29.47 -7.10
N LEU A 293 7.40 29.43 -8.00
CA LEU A 293 8.40 28.36 -8.18
C LEU A 293 9.63 28.52 -7.28
#